data_AF-A0A1V3XSJ9-F1
#
_entry.id   AF-A0A1V3XSJ9-F1
#
_cell.length_a   1.000
_cell.length_b   1.000
_cell.length_c   1.000
_cell.angle_alpha   90.00
_cell.angle_beta   90.00
_cell.angle_gamma   90.00
#
_symmetry.space_group_name_H-M   'P 1'
#
loop_
_entity.id
_entity.type
_entity.pdbx_description
1 polymer ?
#
loop_
_entity_poly.entity_id
_entity_poly.type
_entity_poly.pdbx_seq_one_letter_code
_entity_poly.pdbx_strand_id
1 'polypeptide(L)'
;MLLDPAVGLDGSRVREVVDGMVAFPDYAHPAAARAEKATGAWADVDPAVLDAELAEHLIALPSGRYSWRMSLPAMVCYWSELAREIVLPPAGTPTTLVRAGRADPRYVSDELVAALRQRLGVDLVLHEFDCGHMVPQAKPAEVAALIRQHLATPSPWHR
;
A
#
# COMPACT_ATOMS: atom_id res chain seq x y z
N MET A 1 0.93 5.65 -12.11
CA MET A 1 1.77 4.58 -11.53
C MET A 1 1.06 4.02 -10.31
N LEU A 2 1.08 2.70 -10.13
CA LEU A 2 0.46 1.98 -9.01
C LEU A 2 1.52 1.13 -8.31
N LEU A 3 1.70 1.31 -6.99
CA LEU A 3 2.72 0.62 -6.19
C LEU A 3 2.06 -0.37 -5.25
N ASP A 4 2.11 -1.66 -5.58
CA ASP A 4 1.43 -2.77 -4.90
C ASP A 4 0.00 -2.43 -4.43
N PRO A 5 -0.87 -1.91 -5.31
CA PRO A 5 -2.18 -1.39 -4.90
C PRO A 5 -3.07 -2.48 -4.32
N ALA A 6 -3.67 -2.21 -3.17
CA ALA A 6 -4.75 -3.01 -2.60
C ALA A 6 -6.05 -2.75 -3.38
N VAL A 7 -6.46 -3.68 -4.25
CA VAL A 7 -7.67 -3.54 -5.09
C VAL A 7 -8.33 -4.91 -5.25
N GLY A 8 -9.65 -4.97 -5.08
CA GLY A 8 -10.40 -6.22 -5.24
C GLY A 8 -10.01 -7.27 -4.22
N LEU A 9 -9.79 -6.85 -2.96
CA LEU A 9 -9.41 -7.75 -1.88
C LEU A 9 -10.57 -8.66 -1.48
N ASP A 10 -10.25 -9.85 -0.97
CA ASP A 10 -11.25 -10.74 -0.40
C ASP A 10 -11.96 -10.09 0.80
N GLY A 11 -13.29 -10.02 0.74
CA GLY A 11 -14.10 -9.33 1.75
C GLY A 11 -14.02 -9.97 3.14
N SER A 12 -13.84 -11.30 3.22
CA SER A 12 -13.68 -11.98 4.51
C SER A 12 -12.34 -11.61 5.15
N ARG A 13 -11.28 -11.51 4.35
CA ARG A 13 -9.96 -11.05 4.80
C ARG A 13 -9.99 -9.58 5.23
N VAL A 14 -10.64 -8.73 4.46
CA VAL A 14 -10.84 -7.32 4.83
C VAL A 14 -11.55 -7.22 6.18
N ARG A 15 -12.58 -8.03 6.41
CA ARG A 15 -13.29 -8.09 7.69
C ARG A 15 -12.37 -8.49 8.85
N GLU A 16 -11.50 -9.48 8.68
CA GLU A 16 -10.52 -9.87 9.71
C GLU A 16 -9.59 -8.72 10.10
N VAL A 17 -9.08 -7.98 9.10
CA VAL A 17 -8.20 -6.81 9.35
C VAL A 17 -8.95 -5.73 10.11
N VAL A 18 -10.19 -5.43 9.71
CA VAL A 18 -11.04 -4.43 10.36
C VAL A 18 -11.40 -4.84 11.80
N ASP A 19 -11.79 -6.10 12.02
CA ASP A 19 -12.11 -6.62 13.35
C ASP A 19 -10.90 -6.46 14.29
N GLY A 20 -9.68 -6.77 13.81
CA GLY A 20 -8.44 -6.56 14.55
C GLY A 20 -8.17 -5.09 14.85
N MET A 21 -8.34 -4.21 13.86
CA MET A 21 -8.13 -2.76 14.01
C MET A 21 -9.11 -2.13 15.01
N VAL A 22 -10.36 -2.61 15.08
CA VAL A 22 -11.36 -2.14 16.05
C VAL A 22 -11.11 -2.71 17.45
N ALA A 23 -10.72 -3.99 17.54
CA ALA A 23 -10.44 -4.63 18.83
C ALA A 23 -9.16 -4.07 19.49
N PHE A 24 -8.18 -3.67 18.69
CA PHE A 24 -6.87 -3.19 19.15
C PHE A 24 -6.51 -1.85 18.47
N PRO A 25 -7.21 -0.74 18.81
CA PRO A 25 -7.08 0.53 18.08
C PRO A 25 -5.84 1.36 18.46
N ASP A 26 -5.12 0.94 19.49
CA ASP A 26 -4.03 1.69 20.09
C ASP A 26 -3.01 0.77 20.78
N TYR A 27 -1.88 1.36 21.15
CA TYR A 27 -0.75 0.70 21.79
C TYR A 27 -0.52 1.25 23.18
N ALA A 28 -0.02 0.39 24.06
CA ALA A 28 0.44 0.84 25.37
C ALA A 28 1.64 1.79 25.25
N HIS A 29 2.62 1.46 24.40
CA HIS A 29 3.90 2.17 24.27
C HIS A 29 4.33 2.26 22.80
N PRO A 30 5.10 3.29 22.38
CA PRO A 30 5.59 3.41 21.01
C PRO A 30 6.42 2.20 20.55
N ALA A 31 7.19 1.60 21.46
CA ALA A 31 7.97 0.40 21.17
C ALA A 31 7.10 -0.79 20.73
N ALA A 32 5.87 -0.90 21.23
CA ALA A 32 4.94 -1.95 20.81
C ALA A 32 4.45 -1.73 19.37
N ALA A 33 4.09 -0.48 19.02
CA ALA A 33 3.73 -0.11 17.64
C ALA A 33 4.90 -0.38 16.67
N ARG A 34 6.12 -0.02 17.09
CA ARG A 34 7.33 -0.25 16.31
C ARG A 34 7.57 -1.74 16.05
N ALA A 35 7.46 -2.55 17.11
CA ALA A 35 7.65 -3.99 17.01
C ALA A 35 6.64 -4.62 16.04
N GLU A 36 5.35 -4.28 16.16
CA GLU A 36 4.31 -4.76 15.23
C GLU A 36 4.67 -4.47 13.76
N LYS A 37 5.06 -3.23 13.45
CA LYS A 37 5.41 -2.85 12.08
C LYS A 37 6.67 -3.57 11.60
N ALA A 38 7.73 -3.58 12.42
CA ALA A 38 9.02 -4.20 12.08
C ALA A 38 8.95 -5.71 11.88
N THR A 39 7.99 -6.41 12.51
CA THR A 39 7.79 -7.86 12.30
C THR A 39 6.69 -8.16 11.28
N GLY A 40 5.96 -7.15 10.83
CA GLY A 40 4.83 -7.28 9.91
C GLY A 40 5.12 -6.64 8.55
N ALA A 41 4.20 -5.80 8.10
CA ALA A 41 4.21 -5.24 6.74
C ALA A 41 5.44 -4.37 6.40
N TRP A 42 6.24 -3.98 7.40
CA TRP A 42 7.42 -3.11 7.24
C TRP A 42 8.73 -3.85 7.53
N ALA A 43 8.72 -5.19 7.56
CA ALA A 43 9.88 -5.99 7.94
C ALA A 43 11.13 -5.80 7.06
N ASP A 44 10.99 -5.24 5.87
CA ASP A 44 12.07 -4.92 4.94
C ASP A 44 12.23 -3.43 4.64
N VAL A 45 11.58 -2.58 5.42
CA VAL A 45 11.85 -1.14 5.42
C VAL A 45 13.09 -0.87 6.26
N ASP A 46 13.93 0.07 5.80
CA ASP A 46 15.07 0.55 6.58
C ASP A 46 14.60 0.98 7.99
N PRO A 47 15.20 0.47 9.08
CA PRO A 47 14.82 0.82 10.44
C PRO A 47 14.76 2.33 10.70
N ALA A 48 15.64 3.13 10.10
CA ALA A 48 15.63 4.58 10.25
C ALA A 48 14.43 5.24 9.57
N VAL A 49 13.97 4.70 8.44
CA VAL A 49 12.74 5.15 7.76
C VAL A 49 11.52 4.79 8.60
N LEU A 50 11.46 3.55 9.13
CA LEU A 50 10.41 3.15 10.04
C LEU A 50 10.35 4.05 11.28
N ASP A 51 11.51 4.37 11.87
CA ASP A 51 11.59 5.24 13.05
C ASP A 51 11.10 6.67 12.74
N ALA A 52 11.42 7.21 11.56
CA ALA A 52 10.92 8.50 11.11
C ALA A 52 9.40 8.51 10.91
N GLU A 53 8.84 7.45 10.32
CA GLU A 53 7.39 7.29 10.09
C GLU A 53 6.63 7.17 11.41
N LEU A 54 7.17 6.46 12.40
CA LEU A 54 6.59 6.44 13.75
C LEU A 54 6.64 7.81 14.41
N ALA A 55 7.77 8.53 14.33
CA ALA A 55 7.91 9.85 14.94
C ALA A 55 6.92 10.88 14.37
N GLU A 56 6.60 10.79 13.08
CA GLU A 56 5.67 11.69 12.40
C GLU A 56 4.18 11.31 12.58
N HIS A 57 3.88 10.01 12.64
CA HIS A 57 2.50 9.52 12.53
C HIS A 57 1.92 8.88 13.80
N LEU A 58 2.75 8.47 14.77
CA LEU A 58 2.26 7.92 16.03
C LEU A 58 2.06 9.03 17.07
N ILE A 59 0.83 9.19 17.56
CA ILE A 59 0.46 10.26 18.48
C ILE A 59 0.11 9.70 19.86
N ALA A 60 0.45 10.46 20.91
CA ALA A 60 -0.03 10.20 22.26
C ALA A 60 -1.49 10.65 22.41
N LEU A 61 -2.31 9.81 23.01
CA LEU A 61 -3.70 10.08 23.33
C LEU A 61 -3.83 10.64 24.75
N PRO A 62 -4.92 11.36 25.09
CA PRO A 62 -5.19 11.79 26.46
C PRO A 62 -5.24 10.66 27.49
N SER A 63 -5.50 9.42 27.05
CA SER A 63 -5.48 8.21 27.89
C SER A 63 -4.07 7.74 28.29
N GLY A 64 -3.02 8.37 27.74
CA GLY A 64 -1.62 7.92 27.89
C GLY A 64 -1.25 6.77 26.95
N ARG A 65 -2.18 6.29 26.12
CA ARG A 65 -1.93 5.30 25.05
C ARG A 65 -1.50 5.99 23.75
N TYR A 66 -1.11 5.21 22.75
CA TYR A 66 -0.61 5.71 21.48
C TYR A 66 -1.41 5.16 20.31
N SER A 67 -1.76 5.99 19.33
CA SER A 67 -2.42 5.53 18.11
C SER A 67 -1.88 6.28 16.89
N TRP A 68 -2.20 5.77 15.71
CA TRP A 68 -1.85 6.42 14.45
C TRP A 68 -2.68 7.69 14.27
N ARG A 69 -2.10 8.72 13.66
CA ARG A 69 -2.74 10.00 13.32
C ARG A 69 -3.77 9.82 12.20
N MET A 70 -4.87 9.12 12.51
CA MET A 70 -5.93 8.76 11.56
C MET A 70 -7.30 8.68 12.26
N SER A 71 -8.37 8.78 11.46
CA SER A 71 -9.73 8.51 11.93
C SER A 71 -10.04 7.02 11.77
N LEU A 72 -10.15 6.30 12.89
CA LEU A 72 -10.47 4.87 12.87
C LEU A 72 -11.79 4.56 12.12
N PRO A 73 -12.91 5.28 12.35
CA PRO A 73 -14.13 5.07 11.57
C PRO A 73 -13.94 5.27 10.06
N ALA A 74 -13.14 6.26 9.66
CA ALA A 74 -12.83 6.48 8.25
C ALA A 74 -12.02 5.31 7.67
N MET A 75 -11.07 4.77 8.44
CA MET A 75 -10.30 3.60 8.02
C MET A 75 -11.18 2.36 7.86
N VAL A 76 -12.15 2.14 8.76
CA VAL A 76 -13.12 1.04 8.63
C VAL A 76 -13.91 1.15 7.33
N CYS A 77 -14.44 2.34 7.00
CA CYS A 77 -15.13 2.57 5.73
C CYS A 77 -14.19 2.43 4.52
N TYR A 78 -12.95 2.88 4.63
CA TYR A 78 -11.97 2.75 3.55
C TYR A 78 -11.67 1.28 3.24
N TRP A 79 -11.51 0.45 4.26
CA TRP A 79 -11.26 -0.99 4.08
C TRP A 79 -12.37 -1.68 3.29
N SER A 80 -13.65 -1.29 3.45
CA SER A 80 -14.73 -1.86 2.62
C SER A 80 -14.60 -1.49 1.14
N GLU A 81 -14.06 -0.31 0.83
CA GLU A 81 -13.83 0.10 -0.57
C GLU A 81 -12.75 -0.75 -1.25
N LEU A 82 -11.77 -1.27 -0.48
CA LEU A 82 -10.73 -2.15 -1.02
C LEU A 82 -11.26 -3.53 -1.45
N ALA A 83 -12.41 -3.95 -0.90
CA ALA A 83 -13.08 -5.20 -1.24
C ALA A 83 -14.06 -5.07 -2.41
N ARG A 84 -14.25 -3.86 -2.96
CA ARG A 84 -15.13 -3.66 -4.11
C ARG A 84 -14.55 -4.29 -5.37
N GLU A 85 -15.42 -4.51 -6.35
CA GLU A 85 -15.04 -5.01 -7.67
C GLU A 85 -13.90 -4.17 -8.28
N ILE A 86 -13.01 -4.84 -9.01
CA ILE A 86 -11.85 -4.22 -9.64
C ILE A 86 -12.30 -3.17 -10.65
N VAL A 87 -11.87 -1.92 -10.44
CA VAL A 87 -12.03 -0.83 -11.40
C VAL A 87 -10.72 -0.62 -12.14
N LEU A 88 -10.76 -0.70 -13.47
CA LEU A 88 -9.58 -0.59 -14.32
C LEU A 88 -9.43 0.82 -14.91
N PRO A 89 -8.21 1.27 -15.19
CA PRO A 89 -7.99 2.50 -15.94
C PRO A 89 -8.69 2.47 -17.31
N PRO A 90 -9.07 3.65 -17.86
CA PRO A 90 -9.54 3.75 -19.23
C PRO A 90 -8.51 3.19 -20.23
N ALA A 91 -8.98 2.60 -21.33
CA ALA A 91 -8.09 2.18 -22.41
C ALA A 91 -7.29 3.37 -22.95
N GLY A 92 -6.02 3.17 -23.32
CA GLY A 92 -5.14 4.27 -23.72
C GLY A 92 -4.48 5.02 -22.56
N THR A 93 -4.65 4.56 -21.30
CA THR A 93 -4.00 5.18 -20.12
C THR A 93 -2.70 4.44 -19.79
N PRO A 94 -1.51 5.03 -20.05
CA PRO A 94 -0.24 4.42 -19.68
C PRO A 94 -0.18 4.15 -18.18
N THR A 95 0.00 2.88 -17.83
CA THR A 95 -0.06 2.40 -16.45
C THR A 95 1.17 1.56 -16.15
N THR A 96 2.02 2.07 -15.25
CA THR A 96 3.05 1.27 -14.60
C THR A 96 2.47 0.67 -13.33
N LEU A 97 2.42 -0.65 -13.25
CA LEU A 97 2.06 -1.43 -12.06
C LEU A 97 3.33 -2.04 -11.47
N VAL A 98 3.57 -1.82 -10.18
CA VAL A 98 4.57 -2.54 -9.39
C VAL A 98 3.85 -3.52 -8.48
N ARG A 99 4.29 -4.78 -8.48
CA ARG A 99 3.82 -5.84 -7.58
C ARG A 99 4.91 -6.16 -6.56
N ALA A 100 4.55 -6.22 -5.29
CA ALA A 100 5.44 -6.70 -4.24
C ALA A 100 5.52 -8.24 -4.28
N GLY A 101 6.70 -8.78 -4.56
CA GLY A 101 6.92 -10.22 -4.72
C GLY A 101 6.82 -11.01 -3.41
N ARG A 102 7.04 -10.36 -2.26
CA ARG A 102 7.03 -10.98 -0.94
C ARG A 102 5.87 -10.54 -0.04
N ALA A 103 4.92 -9.77 -0.56
CA ALA A 103 3.75 -9.39 0.21
C ALA A 103 2.88 -10.63 0.50
N ASP A 104 2.60 -10.86 1.79
CA ASP A 104 1.71 -11.91 2.27
C ASP A 104 0.75 -11.32 3.33
N PRO A 105 -0.57 -11.29 3.07
CA PRO A 105 -1.24 -11.71 1.84
C PRO A 105 -0.85 -10.82 0.66
N ARG A 106 -0.95 -11.38 -0.55
CA ARG A 106 -0.63 -10.67 -1.78
C ARG A 106 -1.76 -9.69 -2.14
N TYR A 107 -1.44 -8.40 -2.24
CA TYR A 107 -2.43 -7.36 -2.58
C TYR A 107 -2.74 -7.28 -4.08
N VAL A 108 -1.72 -7.38 -4.92
CA VAL A 108 -1.91 -7.45 -6.38
C VAL A 108 -2.14 -8.90 -6.78
N SER A 109 -3.41 -9.26 -7.03
CA SER A 109 -3.81 -10.60 -7.47
C SER A 109 -3.45 -10.88 -8.92
N ASP A 110 -3.41 -12.16 -9.31
CA ASP A 110 -3.23 -12.56 -10.71
C ASP A 110 -4.43 -12.15 -11.57
N GLU A 111 -5.63 -12.13 -10.98
CA GLU A 111 -6.85 -11.63 -11.62
C GLU A 111 -6.72 -10.15 -12.00
N LEU A 112 -6.25 -9.30 -11.08
CA LEU A 112 -6.00 -7.88 -11.36
C LEU A 112 -4.99 -7.70 -12.50
N VAL A 113 -3.88 -8.48 -12.47
CA VAL A 113 -2.87 -8.43 -13.52
C VAL A 113 -3.45 -8.86 -14.88
N ALA A 114 -4.26 -9.93 -14.91
CA ALA A 114 -4.90 -10.40 -16.13
C ALA A 114 -5.89 -9.36 -16.69
N ALA A 115 -6.72 -8.78 -15.83
CA ALA A 115 -7.70 -7.76 -16.20
C ALA A 115 -7.01 -6.49 -16.76
N LEU A 116 -5.94 -6.03 -16.12
CA LEU A 116 -5.14 -4.90 -16.61
C LEU A 116 -4.48 -5.21 -17.96
N ARG A 117 -3.90 -6.40 -18.14
CA ARG A 117 -3.30 -6.82 -19.43
C ARG A 117 -4.34 -6.84 -20.54
N GLN A 118 -5.53 -7.36 -20.27
CA GLN A 118 -6.63 -7.38 -21.23
C GLN A 118 -7.10 -5.97 -21.60
N ARG A 119 -7.21 -5.07 -20.62
CA ARG A 119 -7.74 -3.71 -20.81
C ARG A 119 -6.75 -2.76 -21.49
N LEU A 120 -5.48 -2.84 -21.13
CA LEU A 120 -4.46 -1.84 -21.48
C LEU A 120 -3.47 -2.34 -22.52
N GLY A 121 -3.28 -3.64 -22.67
CA GLY A 121 -2.35 -4.21 -23.65
C GLY A 121 -0.94 -3.60 -23.52
N VAL A 122 -0.50 -2.89 -24.56
CA VAL A 122 0.82 -2.23 -24.63
C VAL A 122 0.96 -1.04 -23.67
N ASP A 123 -0.15 -0.48 -23.19
CA ASP A 123 -0.14 0.64 -22.24
C ASP A 123 0.16 0.18 -20.79
N LEU A 124 0.22 -1.14 -20.53
CA LEU A 124 0.59 -1.68 -19.24
C LEU A 124 2.08 -2.06 -19.19
N VAL A 125 2.78 -1.54 -18.20
CA VAL A 125 4.10 -2.02 -17.79
C VAL A 125 4.01 -2.61 -16.40
N LEU A 126 4.37 -3.89 -16.24
CA LEU A 126 4.40 -4.59 -14.96
C LEU A 126 5.84 -4.77 -14.48
N HIS A 127 6.11 -4.37 -13.25
CA HIS A 127 7.34 -4.67 -12.53
C HIS A 127 7.02 -5.53 -11.30
N GLU A 128 7.90 -6.49 -11.00
CA GLU A 128 7.84 -7.24 -9.75
C GLU A 128 9.09 -6.91 -8.93
N PHE A 129 8.89 -6.41 -7.72
CA PHE A 129 9.96 -6.02 -6.81
C PHE A 129 10.08 -7.03 -5.68
N ASP A 130 11.31 -7.43 -5.36
CA ASP A 130 11.60 -8.31 -4.23
C ASP A 130 11.55 -7.53 -2.91
N CYS A 131 10.32 -7.25 -2.45
CA CYS A 131 9.98 -6.61 -1.18
C CYS A 131 8.55 -6.96 -0.75
N GLY A 132 8.19 -6.56 0.47
CA GLY A 132 6.84 -6.56 1.02
C GLY A 132 6.00 -5.37 0.53
N HIS A 133 4.83 -5.21 1.14
CA HIS A 133 3.79 -4.29 0.66
C HIS A 133 4.21 -2.81 0.64
N MET A 134 5.10 -2.39 1.55
CA MET A 134 5.56 -0.99 1.65
C MET A 134 6.62 -0.64 0.60
N VAL A 135 6.31 -0.86 -0.67
CA VAL A 135 7.20 -0.69 -1.83
C VAL A 135 7.95 0.67 -1.83
N PRO A 136 7.31 1.84 -1.64
CA PRO A 136 8.04 3.11 -1.71
C PRO A 136 9.03 3.29 -0.57
N GLN A 137 8.79 2.71 0.61
CA GLN A 137 9.71 2.75 1.74
C GLN A 137 10.83 1.70 1.60
N ALA A 138 10.51 0.50 1.08
CA ALA A 138 11.47 -0.60 0.95
C ALA A 138 12.40 -0.45 -0.27
N LYS A 139 11.91 0.16 -1.37
CA LYS A 139 12.63 0.30 -2.65
C LYS A 139 12.59 1.74 -3.19
N PRO A 140 13.00 2.75 -2.39
CA PRO A 140 12.82 4.15 -2.76
C PRO A 140 13.60 4.56 -4.01
N ALA A 141 14.79 3.99 -4.23
CA ALA A 141 15.63 4.31 -5.39
C ALA A 141 15.01 3.79 -6.70
N GLU A 142 14.50 2.57 -6.68
CA GLU A 142 13.82 1.93 -7.80
C GLU A 142 12.51 2.64 -8.12
N VAL A 143 11.70 2.97 -7.10
CA VAL A 143 10.48 3.77 -7.28
C VAL A 143 10.81 5.14 -7.86
N ALA A 144 11.85 5.82 -7.37
CA ALA A 144 12.25 7.13 -7.91
C ALA A 144 12.72 7.04 -9.37
N ALA A 145 13.36 5.94 -9.77
CA ALA A 145 13.73 5.70 -11.17
C ALA A 145 12.50 5.55 -12.06
N LEU A 146 11.48 4.80 -11.62
CA LEU A 146 10.21 4.65 -12.33
C LEU A 146 9.47 5.99 -12.47
N ILE A 147 9.45 6.81 -11.40
CA ILE A 147 8.86 8.15 -11.44
C ILE A 147 9.56 9.02 -12.50
N ARG A 148 10.91 9.05 -12.50
CA ARG A 148 11.67 9.83 -13.50
C ARG A 148 11.39 9.35 -14.91
N GLN A 149 11.31 8.04 -15.14
CA GLN A 149 10.96 7.48 -16.44
C GLN A 149 9.55 7.90 -16.88
N HIS A 150 8.58 7.87 -15.97
CA HIS A 150 7.21 8.29 -16.25
C HIS A 150 7.12 9.77 -16.62
N LEU A 151 7.81 10.64 -15.88
CA LEU A 151 7.86 12.09 -16.15
C LEU A 151 8.61 12.45 -17.44
N ALA A 152 9.58 11.63 -17.86
CA ALA A 152 10.29 11.83 -19.12
C ALA A 152 9.49 11.40 -20.35
N THR A 153 8.39 10.65 -20.17
CA THR A 153 7.54 10.19 -21.26
C THR A 153 6.54 11.29 -21.63
N PRO A 154 6.49 11.77 -22.89
CA PRO A 154 5.54 12.78 -23.30
C PRO A 154 4.10 12.31 -23.04
N SER A 155 3.38 13.04 -22.19
CA SER A 155 1.97 12.77 -21.89
C SER A 155 1.10 13.79 -22.61
N PRO A 156 -0.04 13.40 -23.19
CA PRO A 156 -1.02 14.35 -23.74
C PRO A 156 -1.56 15.33 -22.67
N TRP A 157 -1.35 15.03 -21.39
CA TRP A 157 -1.74 15.84 -20.23
C TRP A 157 -0.63 16.80 -19.74
N HIS A 158 0.60 16.66 -20.23
CA HIS A 158 1.67 17.63 -20.02
C HIS A 158 1.66 18.64 -21.18
N ARG A 159 0.67 19.54 -21.17
CA ARG A 159 0.67 20.77 -21.97
C ARG A 159 0.62 21.97 -21.05
#